data_AF-A0A7V4PQY8-F1
#
_entry.id   AF-A0A7V4PQY8-F1
#
_cell.length_a   1.000
_cell.length_b   1.000
_cell.length_c   1.000
_cell.angle_alpha   90.00
_cell.angle_beta   90.00
_cell.angle_gamma   90.00
#
_symmetry.space_group_name_H-M   'P 1'
#
loop_
_entity.id
_entity.type
_entity.pdbx_description
1 polymer ?
#
loop_
_entity_poly.entity_id
_entity_poly.type
_entity_poly.pdbx_seq_one_letter_code
_entity_poly.pdbx_strand_id
1 'polypeptide(L)' 'MPEQLTDDALCAKGLAVLEDQLGPVHTLRFLALMSRQSFDYQRWRQQHFGSMSVEEILTQAQSASHQRKEPD' A
#
# COMPACT_ATOMS: atom_id res chain seq x y z
N MET A 1 9.86 13.49 -11.27
CA MET A 1 9.55 13.97 -9.91
C MET A 1 8.71 12.89 -9.26
N PRO A 2 9.18 12.18 -8.22
CA PRO A 2 8.34 11.17 -7.58
C PRO A 2 7.24 11.91 -6.80
N GLU A 3 6.00 11.77 -7.27
CA GLU A 3 4.81 12.22 -6.53
C GLU A 3 4.80 11.54 -5.15
N GLN A 4 4.99 12.31 -4.10
CA GLN A 4 4.84 11.84 -2.73
C GLN A 4 3.34 11.80 -2.42
N LEU A 5 2.78 10.59 -2.21
CA LEU A 5 1.38 10.40 -1.81
C LEU A 5 1.27 10.41 -0.28
N THR A 6 0.28 11.14 0.25
CA THR A 6 -0.16 10.97 1.64
C THR A 6 -0.86 9.62 1.82
N ASP A 7 -0.95 9.13 3.06
CA ASP A 7 -1.62 7.86 3.37
C ASP A 7 -3.05 7.83 2.83
N ASP A 8 -3.82 8.91 3.01
CA ASP A 8 -5.18 9.04 2.47
C ASP A 8 -5.21 8.99 0.94
N ALA A 9 -4.27 9.68 0.27
CA ALA A 9 -4.18 9.66 -1.18
C ALA A 9 -3.78 8.27 -1.71
N LEU A 10 -2.89 7.58 -1.00
CA LEU A 10 -2.45 6.23 -1.35
C LEU A 10 -3.60 5.24 -1.20
N CYS A 11 -4.37 5.33 -0.10
CA CYS A 11 -5.57 4.54 0.12
C CYS A 11 -6.63 4.80 -0.95
N ALA A 12 -6.92 6.08 -1.26
CA ALA A 12 -7.88 6.45 -2.29
C ALA A 12 -7.48 5.92 -3.66
N LYS A 13 -6.20 6.02 -4.03
CA LYS A 13 -5.66 5.47 -5.28
C LYS A 13 -5.78 3.94 -5.33
N GLY A 14 -5.48 3.25 -4.23
CA GLY A 14 -5.62 1.79 -4.14
C GLY A 14 -7.07 1.33 -4.29
N LEU A 15 -8.00 2.01 -3.62
CA LEU A 15 -9.44 1.74 -3.75
C LEU A 15 -9.95 1.95 -5.18
N ALA A 16 -9.55 3.05 -5.83
CA ALA A 16 -9.94 3.33 -7.21
C ALA A 16 -9.46 2.23 -8.18
N VAL A 17 -8.23 1.75 -8.03
CA VAL A 17 -7.70 0.63 -8.84
C VAL A 17 -8.47 -0.66 -8.59
N LEU A 18 -8.82 -0.96 -7.34
CA LEU A 18 -9.62 -2.15 -7.03
C LEU A 18 -11.01 -2.07 -7.68
N GLU A 19 -11.71 -0.94 -7.55
CA GLU A 19 -13.03 -0.72 -8.16
C GLU A 19 -12.99 -0.83 -9.68
N ASP A 20 -11.99 -0.23 -10.34
CA ASP A 20 -11.81 -0.29 -11.80
C ASP A 20 -11.58 -1.72 -12.29
N GLN A 21 -10.77 -2.51 -11.58
CA GLN A 21 -10.36 -3.84 -12.03
C GLN A 21 -11.33 -4.96 -11.63
N LEU A 22 -12.00 -4.84 -10.48
CA LEU A 22 -12.83 -5.91 -9.92
C LEU A 22 -14.33 -5.60 -9.99
N GLY A 23 -14.68 -4.32 -10.13
CA GLY A 23 -16.04 -3.83 -9.99
C GLY A 23 -16.50 -3.78 -8.52
N PRO A 24 -17.59 -3.03 -8.23
CA PRO A 24 -17.97 -2.63 -6.88
C PRO A 24 -18.24 -3.82 -5.93
N VAL A 25 -18.89 -4.87 -6.43
CA VAL A 25 -19.26 -6.06 -5.62
C VAL A 25 -18.03 -6.86 -5.20
N HIS A 26 -17.09 -7.09 -6.12
CA HIS A 26 -15.90 -7.87 -5.82
C HIS A 26 -14.90 -7.09 -4.99
N THR A 27 -14.79 -5.77 -5.19
CA THR A 27 -13.97 -4.88 -4.34
C THR A 27 -14.41 -4.94 -2.89
N LEU A 28 -15.70 -4.75 -2.61
CA LEU A 28 -16.23 -4.82 -1.24
C LEU A 28 -16.02 -6.21 -0.61
N ARG A 29 -16.22 -7.28 -1.38
CA ARG A 29 -15.95 -8.65 -0.92
C ARG A 29 -14.47 -8.87 -0.63
N PHE A 30 -13.57 -8.35 -1.45
CA PHE A 30 -12.12 -8.42 -1.24
C PHE A 30 -11.72 -7.71 0.06
N LEU A 31 -12.19 -6.48 0.29
CA LEU A 31 -11.92 -5.73 1.51
C LEU A 31 -12.45 -6.45 2.75
N ALA A 32 -13.64 -7.04 2.67
CA ALA A 32 -14.22 -7.85 3.74
C ALA A 32 -13.43 -9.15 4.02
N LEU A 33 -12.79 -9.74 3.01
CA LEU A 33 -11.90 -10.89 3.20
C LEU A 33 -10.58 -10.48 3.84
N MET A 34 -9.99 -9.36 3.39
CA MET A 34 -8.76 -8.82 3.96
C MET A 34 -8.90 -8.43 5.44
N SER A 35 -10.07 -7.92 5.85
CA SER A 35 -10.31 -7.58 7.26
C SER A 35 -10.59 -8.78 8.16
N ARG A 36 -11.02 -9.91 7.58
CA ARG A 36 -11.44 -11.11 8.34
C ARG A 36 -10.41 -12.23 8.35
N GLN A 37 -9.57 -12.31 7.32
CA GLN A 37 -8.56 -13.36 7.21
C GLN A 37 -7.21 -12.83 7.68
N SER A 38 -6.47 -13.66 8.41
CA SER A 38 -5.06 -13.43 8.68
C SER A 38 -4.28 -13.51 7.37
N PHE A 39 -4.06 -12.37 6.73
CA PHE A 39 -3.22 -12.26 5.56
C PHE A 39 -1.75 -12.35 5.97
N ASP A 40 -1.05 -13.39 5.51
CA ASP A 40 0.38 -13.56 5.74
C ASP A 40 1.16 -12.60 4.83
N TYR A 41 1.24 -11.34 5.27
CA TYR A 41 1.96 -10.28 4.57
C TYR A 41 3.42 -10.64 4.33
N GLN A 42 4.06 -11.36 5.26
CA GLN A 42 5.46 -11.75 5.14
C GLN A 42 5.67 -12.70 3.96
N ARG A 43 4.82 -13.75 3.86
CA ARG A 43 4.87 -14.70 2.76
C ARG A 43 4.52 -14.05 1.43
N TRP A 44 3.46 -13.25 1.37
CA TRP A 44 3.08 -12.54 0.15
C TRP A 44 4.20 -11.59 -0.30
N ARG A 45 4.79 -10.81 0.62
CA ARG A 45 5.89 -9.91 0.31
C ARG A 45 7.10 -10.68 -0.22
N GLN A 46 7.48 -11.80 0.40
CA GLN A 46 8.60 -12.61 -0.09
C GLN A 46 8.34 -13.17 -1.50
N GLN A 47 7.11 -13.61 -1.78
CA GLN A 47 6.75 -14.16 -3.09
C GLN A 47 6.77 -13.09 -4.19
N HIS A 48 6.34 -11.87 -3.89
CA HIS A 48 6.17 -10.82 -4.90
C HIS A 48 7.32 -9.81 -4.95
N PHE A 49 8.05 -9.64 -3.86
CA PHE A 49 9.12 -8.65 -3.70
C PHE A 49 10.37 -9.23 -3.00
N GLY A 50 10.54 -10.56 -2.99
CA GLY A 50 11.67 -11.20 -2.29
C GLY A 50 13.05 -10.82 -2.82
N SER A 51 13.15 -10.29 -4.04
CA SER A 51 14.36 -9.72 -4.60
C SER A 51 14.67 -8.30 -4.10
N MET A 52 13.74 -7.66 -3.38
CA MET A 52 13.91 -6.35 -2.77
C MET A 52 14.11 -6.51 -1.26
N SER A 53 15.21 -5.98 -0.74
CA SER A 53 15.49 -6.05 0.70
C SER A 53 14.43 -5.25 1.47
N VAL A 54 14.09 -5.70 2.69
CA VAL A 54 13.15 -4.98 3.58
C VAL A 54 13.62 -3.54 3.77
N GLU A 55 14.94 -3.37 3.94
CA GLU A 55 15.61 -2.10 4.14
C GLU A 55 15.46 -1.16 2.93
N GLU A 56 15.48 -1.67 1.70
CA GLU A 56 15.30 -0.84 0.49
C GLU A 56 13.88 -0.30 0.41
N ILE A 57 12.88 -1.14 0.68
CA ILE A 57 11.46 -0.74 0.70
C ILE A 57 11.19 0.23 1.85
N LEU A 58 11.72 -0.05 3.05
CA LEU A 58 11.56 0.81 4.22
C LEU A 58 12.29 2.15 4.05
N THR A 59 13.45 2.19 3.40
CA THR A 59 14.18 3.44 3.10
C THR A 59 13.39 4.29 2.12
N GLN A 60 12.80 3.68 1.10
CA GLN A 60 11.95 4.38 0.14
C GLN A 60 10.65 4.90 0.79
N ALA A 61 10.03 4.11 1.67
CA ALA A 61 8.83 4.51 2.41
C ALA A 61 9.12 5.63 3.42
N GLN A 62 10.20 5.53 4.22
CA GLN A 62 10.58 6.56 5.18
C GLN A 62 10.92 7.89 4.50
N SER A 63 11.58 7.84 3.34
CA SER A 63 11.87 9.03 2.52
C SER A 63 10.61 9.68 1.96
N ALA A 64 9.54 8.91 1.75
CA ALA A 64 8.23 9.44 1.34
C ALA A 64 7.46 10.08 2.51
N SER A 65 7.63 9.58 3.73
CA SER A 65 6.87 10.04 4.92
C SER A 65 7.55 11.15 5.75
N HIS A 66 8.89 11.28 5.71
CA HIS A 66 9.64 12.17 6.63
C HIS A 66 9.64 13.68 6.29
N GLN A 67 9.09 14.13 5.17
CA GLN A 67 9.11 15.57 4.81
C GLN A 67 7.97 16.40 5.42
N ARG A 68 7.21 15.84 6.37
CA ARG A 68 6.20 16.57 7.14
C ARG A 68 6.57 16.67 8.62
N LYS A 69 7.73 17.26 8.94
CA LYS A 69 7.95 17.96 10.23
C LYS A 69 8.87 19.18 10.03
N GLU A 70 8.22 20.35 10.03
CA GLU A 70 8.73 21.74 10.09
C GLU A 70 9.45 22.34 8.85
N PRO A 71 9.21 23.64 8.56
CA PRO A 71 9.64 24.74 9.44
C PRO A 71 8.60 25.83 9.78
N ASP A 72 8.85 26.48 10.93
CA ASP A 72 8.38 27.79 11.49
C ASP A 72 6.86 28.03 11.67
#